data_AF-A0A537HVR7-F1
#
_entry.id   AF-A0A537HVR7-F1
#
_cell.length_a   1.000
_cell.length_b   1.000
_cell.length_c   1.000
_cell.angle_alpha   90.00
_cell.angle_beta   90.00
_cell.angle_gamma   90.00
#
_symmetry.space_group_name_H-M   'P 1'
#
loop_
_entity.id
_entity.type
_entity.pdbx_description
1 polymer ?
#
loop_
_entity_poly.entity_id
_entity_poly.type
_entity_poly.pdbx_seq_one_letter_code
_entity_poly.pdbx_strand_id
1 'polypeptide(L)'
;MPEDKIVQFVFFETVLESSEFISEWERFVRSENHDVKVTLQQTPAKNGFKYIAQHYSVTDEFSFVFFRPKRSAKIAEVEIRAKKAGGYLLIQEEQLKKAKADESKVFVFLIDRPHDFSSYNQLMPDVKLNIYEAYYENCQYACILEFFVKNSAVDELREQLKQVTAAEIGTYTECVLQAT
;
A
#
# COMPACT_ATOMS: atom_id res chain seq x y z
N MET A 1 23.76 10.58 -8.01
CA MET A 1 22.33 10.80 -8.32
C MET A 1 21.56 9.79 -7.50
N PRO A 2 20.49 10.17 -6.77
CA PRO A 2 19.66 9.17 -6.12
C PRO A 2 19.06 8.32 -7.24
N GLU A 3 19.20 7.00 -7.15
CA GLU A 3 18.54 6.09 -8.06
C GLU A 3 17.03 6.37 -8.00
N ASP A 4 16.40 6.63 -9.14
CA ASP A 4 14.96 6.88 -9.21
C ASP A 4 14.21 5.66 -8.66
N LYS A 5 13.75 5.74 -7.40
CA LYS A 5 13.03 4.65 -6.75
C LYS A 5 11.59 4.66 -7.23
N ILE A 6 11.33 3.88 -8.27
CA ILE A 6 9.97 3.57 -8.72
C ILE A 6 9.36 2.56 -7.74
N VAL A 7 8.18 2.90 -7.23
CA VAL A 7 7.39 2.07 -6.34
C VAL A 7 6.08 1.73 -7.03
N GLN A 8 5.80 0.43 -7.19
CA GLN A 8 4.54 -0.05 -7.71
C GLN A 8 3.57 -0.31 -6.57
N PHE A 9 2.33 0.14 -6.73
CA PHE A 9 1.25 -0.09 -5.78
C PHE A 9 0.20 -1.00 -6.39
N VAL A 10 -0.17 -2.06 -5.66
CA VAL A 10 -1.23 -2.99 -6.06
C VAL A 10 -2.22 -3.16 -4.93
N PHE A 11 -3.49 -2.88 -5.22
CA PHE A 11 -4.59 -3.07 -4.27
C PHE A 11 -5.20 -4.45 -4.44
N PHE A 12 -5.53 -5.09 -3.32
CA PHE A 12 -6.28 -6.33 -3.31
C PHE A 12 -7.55 -6.15 -2.50
N GLU A 13 -8.67 -6.55 -3.09
CA GLU A 13 -9.93 -6.76 -2.37
C GLU A 13 -10.25 -8.24 -2.38
N THR A 14 -10.50 -8.79 -1.20
CA THR A 14 -10.76 -10.22 -1.02
C THR A 14 -11.79 -10.45 0.07
N VAL A 15 -12.54 -11.54 -0.09
CA VAL A 15 -13.44 -12.10 0.93
C VAL A 15 -12.74 -13.13 1.82
N LEU A 16 -11.46 -13.43 1.54
CA LEU A 16 -10.66 -14.30 2.38
C LEU A 16 -10.41 -13.68 3.75
N GLU A 17 -10.35 -14.53 4.76
CA GLU A 17 -9.85 -14.13 6.07
C GLU A 17 -8.37 -13.75 5.97
N SER A 18 -7.93 -12.85 6.85
CA SER A 18 -6.58 -12.28 6.74
C SER A 18 -5.47 -13.32 6.82
N SER A 19 -5.62 -14.34 7.67
CA SER A 19 -4.66 -15.45 7.77
C SER A 19 -4.57 -16.28 6.49
N GLU A 20 -5.69 -16.47 5.78
CA GLU A 20 -5.70 -17.22 4.51
C GLU A 20 -5.03 -16.44 3.39
N PHE A 21 -5.35 -15.15 3.26
CA PHE A 21 -4.75 -14.30 2.23
C PHE A 21 -3.24 -14.12 2.45
N ILE A 22 -2.82 -13.82 3.68
CA ILE A 22 -1.39 -13.63 4.00
C ILE A 22 -0.60 -14.92 3.73
N SER A 23 -1.14 -16.08 4.08
CA SER A 23 -0.50 -17.37 3.81
C SER A 23 -0.24 -17.60 2.31
N GLU A 24 -1.24 -17.35 1.46
CA GLU A 24 -1.08 -17.48 0.01
C GLU A 24 -0.18 -16.39 -0.58
N TRP A 25 -0.23 -15.16 -0.05
CA TRP A 25 0.66 -14.08 -0.41
C TRP A 25 2.13 -14.42 -0.14
N GLU A 26 2.45 -14.90 1.06
CA GLU A 26 3.82 -15.30 1.39
C GLU A 26 4.30 -16.45 0.50
N ARG A 27 3.41 -17.40 0.17
CA ARG A 27 3.74 -18.48 -0.75
C ARG A 27 4.09 -17.96 -2.14
N PHE A 28 3.32 -16.99 -2.65
CA PHE A 28 3.58 -16.34 -3.93
C PHE A 28 4.96 -15.64 -3.92
N VAL A 29 5.21 -14.78 -2.94
CA VAL A 29 6.47 -14.03 -2.82
C VAL A 29 7.68 -14.97 -2.70
N ARG A 30 7.54 -16.08 -1.95
CA ARG A 30 8.59 -17.10 -1.84
C ARG A 30 8.85 -17.84 -3.16
N SER A 31 7.81 -18.10 -3.96
CA SER A 31 7.94 -18.89 -5.19
C SER A 31 8.60 -18.15 -6.35
N GLU A 32 8.48 -16.82 -6.40
CA GLU A 32 9.00 -16.04 -7.52
C GLU A 32 10.45 -15.56 -7.35
N ASN A 33 11.12 -15.91 -6.24
CA ASN A 33 12.57 -15.72 -6.05
C ASN A 33 13.06 -14.28 -6.35
N HIS A 34 12.18 -13.31 -6.15
CA HIS A 34 12.46 -11.93 -6.43
C HIS A 34 13.18 -11.32 -5.22
N ASP A 35 14.34 -10.71 -5.46
CA ASP A 35 15.18 -9.93 -4.51
C ASP A 35 14.49 -8.60 -4.13
N VAL A 36 13.19 -8.68 -3.96
CA VAL A 36 12.26 -7.58 -4.07
C VAL A 36 11.66 -7.34 -2.70
N LYS A 37 11.87 -6.13 -2.23
CA LYS A 37 11.29 -5.67 -0.98
C LYS A 37 9.82 -5.34 -1.20
N VAL A 38 8.94 -6.31 -0.95
CA VAL A 38 7.49 -6.07 -0.94
C VAL A 38 7.00 -5.86 0.48
N THR A 39 6.28 -4.76 0.70
CA THR A 39 5.57 -4.53 1.96
C THR A 39 4.07 -4.71 1.70
N LEU A 40 3.44 -5.63 2.44
CA LEU A 40 2.00 -5.81 2.42
C LEU A 40 1.40 -5.06 3.61
N GLN A 41 0.39 -4.23 3.35
CA GLN A 41 -0.38 -3.54 4.37
C GLN A 41 -1.85 -3.89 4.26
N GLN A 42 -2.56 -3.93 5.39
CA GLN A 42 -3.98 -4.28 5.46
C GLN A 42 -4.81 -3.18 6.13
N THR A 43 -6.06 -3.06 5.70
CA THR A 43 -7.10 -2.28 6.38
C THR A 43 -8.39 -3.11 6.44
N PRO A 44 -9.19 -3.00 7.52
CA PRO A 44 -10.55 -3.52 7.55
C PRO A 44 -11.41 -2.90 6.44
N ALA A 45 -12.34 -3.69 5.90
CA ALA A 45 -13.34 -3.27 4.93
C ALA A 45 -14.71 -3.85 5.26
N LYS A 46 -15.76 -3.33 4.60
CA LYS A 46 -17.17 -3.70 4.91
C LYS A 46 -17.43 -5.22 4.89
N ASN A 47 -16.77 -5.94 3.99
CA ASN A 47 -16.96 -7.39 3.77
C ASN A 47 -15.62 -8.16 3.80
N GLY A 48 -14.66 -7.77 4.64
CA GLY A 48 -13.36 -8.45 4.76
C GLY A 48 -12.22 -7.46 4.92
N PHE A 49 -11.15 -7.64 4.14
CA PHE A 49 -9.95 -6.84 4.22
C PHE A 49 -9.57 -6.28 2.83
N LYS A 50 -9.00 -5.08 2.84
CA LYS A 50 -8.27 -4.54 1.68
C LYS A 50 -6.78 -4.59 1.98
N TYR A 51 -6.00 -4.88 0.96
CA TYR A 51 -4.55 -4.89 1.06
C TYR A 51 -3.92 -3.96 0.04
N ILE A 52 -2.77 -3.42 0.40
CA ILE A 52 -1.85 -2.73 -0.49
C ILE A 52 -0.54 -3.50 -0.47
N ALA A 53 -0.04 -3.86 -1.64
CA ALA A 53 1.35 -4.24 -1.81
C ALA A 53 2.13 -3.04 -2.35
N GLN A 54 3.17 -2.65 -1.62
CA GLN A 54 4.19 -1.70 -2.06
C GLN A 54 5.41 -2.48 -2.55
N HIS A 55 5.72 -2.33 -3.83
CA HIS A 55 6.76 -3.09 -4.51
C HIS A 55 7.87 -2.15 -5.00
N TYR A 56 9.07 -2.31 -4.45
CA TYR A 56 10.27 -1.56 -4.84
C TYR A 56 11.10 -2.44 -5.79
N SER A 57 10.87 -2.36 -7.10
CA SER A 57 11.73 -3.04 -8.09
C SER A 57 11.78 -2.28 -9.41
N VAL A 58 12.79 -2.64 -10.20
CA VAL A 58 13.28 -1.97 -11.41
C VAL A 58 12.56 -2.48 -12.69
N THR A 59 11.73 -3.52 -12.59
CA THR A 59 11.11 -4.19 -13.76
C THR A 59 9.59 -4.04 -13.78
N ASP A 60 9.07 -3.67 -14.95
CA ASP A 60 7.67 -3.27 -15.21
C ASP A 60 6.65 -4.43 -15.28
N GLU A 61 7.07 -5.66 -15.02
CA GLU A 61 6.23 -6.86 -15.14
C GLU A 61 5.71 -7.31 -13.78
N PHE A 62 4.40 -7.18 -13.54
CA PHE A 62 3.73 -7.67 -12.33
C PHE A 62 2.44 -8.42 -12.67
N SER A 63 2.26 -9.65 -12.20
CA SER A 63 0.98 -10.39 -12.30
C SER A 63 0.76 -11.28 -11.09
N PHE A 64 -0.48 -11.35 -10.57
CA PHE A 64 -0.84 -12.24 -9.45
C PHE A 64 -1.95 -13.19 -9.87
N VAL A 65 -1.77 -14.48 -9.61
CA VAL A 65 -2.84 -15.48 -9.68
C VAL A 65 -2.75 -16.36 -8.45
N PHE A 66 -3.77 -16.30 -7.58
CA PHE A 66 -3.86 -17.14 -6.39
C PHE A 66 -4.77 -18.33 -6.66
N PHE A 67 -4.34 -19.53 -6.27
CA PHE A 67 -5.14 -20.75 -6.37
C PHE A 67 -5.25 -21.38 -4.98
N ARG A 68 -6.47 -21.67 -4.50
CA ARG A 68 -6.66 -22.50 -3.30
C ARG A 68 -6.28 -23.95 -3.61
N PRO A 69 -5.27 -24.56 -2.98
CA PRO A 69 -4.98 -25.97 -3.18
C PRO A 69 -5.46 -26.81 -1.99
N LYS A 70 -6.44 -27.71 -2.19
CA LYS A 70 -6.28 -29.18 -2.05
C LYS A 70 -7.59 -29.97 -1.82
N ARG A 71 -7.52 -31.22 -2.33
CA ARG A 71 -8.40 -32.40 -2.14
C ARG A 71 -9.84 -32.28 -2.69
N SER A 72 -10.02 -32.86 -3.87
CA SER A 72 -11.29 -33.25 -4.54
C SER A 72 -11.92 -32.25 -5.53
N ALA A 73 -11.82 -32.66 -6.80
CA ALA A 73 -12.70 -32.54 -7.98
C ALA A 73 -13.45 -31.25 -8.37
N LYS A 74 -13.58 -30.18 -7.56
CA LYS A 74 -14.17 -28.92 -8.04
C LYS A 74 -13.43 -27.72 -7.45
N ILE A 75 -12.64 -27.07 -8.30
CA ILE A 75 -11.94 -25.82 -7.98
C ILE A 75 -13.01 -24.72 -7.88
N ALA A 76 -13.26 -24.24 -6.66
CA ALA A 76 -13.96 -22.97 -6.49
C ALA A 76 -12.93 -21.85 -6.58
N GLU A 77 -12.99 -21.07 -7.66
CA GLU A 77 -12.19 -19.86 -7.80
C GLU A 77 -12.65 -18.85 -6.73
N VAL A 78 -11.74 -18.43 -5.86
CA VAL A 78 -11.99 -17.29 -4.98
C VAL A 78 -11.52 -16.06 -5.75
N GLU A 79 -12.47 -15.22 -6.13
CA GLU A 79 -12.17 -13.98 -6.84
C GLU A 79 -11.40 -13.04 -5.90
N ILE A 80 -10.10 -12.89 -6.14
CA ILE A 80 -9.29 -11.82 -5.57
C ILE A 80 -9.22 -10.73 -6.63
N ARG A 81 -9.78 -9.57 -6.32
CA ARG A 81 -9.70 -8.43 -7.24
C ARG A 81 -8.40 -7.72 -6.98
N ALA A 82 -7.44 -7.89 -7.90
CA ALA A 82 -6.22 -7.12 -7.92
C ALA A 82 -6.40 -5.90 -8.83
N LYS A 83 -6.11 -4.71 -8.31
CA LYS A 83 -6.10 -3.46 -9.08
C LYS A 83 -4.70 -2.85 -9.00
N LYS A 84 -4.03 -2.75 -10.14
CA LYS A 84 -2.76 -2.03 -10.22
C LYS A 84 -3.03 -0.53 -10.16
N ALA A 85 -2.36 0.16 -9.24
CA ALA A 85 -2.40 1.61 -9.16
C ALA A 85 -1.46 2.28 -10.17
N GLY A 86 -0.42 1.56 -10.63
CA GLY A 86 0.64 2.09 -11.48
C GLY A 86 2.01 2.13 -10.79
N GLY A 87 2.98 2.76 -11.45
CA GLY A 87 4.34 2.98 -10.96
C GLY A 87 4.54 4.44 -10.58
N TYR A 88 5.08 4.68 -9.38
CA TYR A 88 5.20 6.01 -8.80
C TYR A 88 6.65 6.30 -8.42
N LEU A 89 7.12 7.49 -8.77
CA LEU A 89 8.44 7.99 -8.39
C LEU A 89 8.38 8.53 -6.96
N LEU A 90 9.25 8.04 -6.09
CA LEU A 90 9.40 8.56 -4.73
C LEU A 90 10.15 9.90 -4.75
N ILE A 91 9.42 11.00 -4.55
CA ILE A 91 9.97 12.38 -4.64
C ILE A 91 10.30 13.00 -3.27
N GLN A 92 9.74 12.44 -2.19
CA GLN A 92 10.10 12.78 -0.81
C GLN A 92 10.13 11.50 0.02
N GLU A 93 11.25 11.23 0.68
CA GLU A 93 11.47 10.03 1.49
C GLU A 93 11.92 10.43 2.91
N GLU A 94 11.03 10.26 3.88
CA GLU A 94 11.34 10.51 5.30
C GLU A 94 11.42 9.21 6.12
N GLN A 95 10.80 8.12 5.62
CA GLN A 95 10.88 6.81 6.28
C GLN A 95 10.75 5.63 5.29
N LEU A 96 11.86 4.90 5.09
CA LEU A 96 11.91 3.61 4.36
C LEU A 96 11.53 2.37 5.18
N LYS A 97 11.52 2.51 6.51
CA LYS A 97 11.36 1.39 7.44
C LYS A 97 9.88 1.17 7.76
N LYS A 98 9.59 -0.04 8.24
CA LYS A 98 8.29 -0.40 8.78
C LYS A 98 7.81 0.65 9.79
N ALA A 99 6.51 0.91 9.82
CA ALA A 99 5.92 1.64 10.94
C ALA A 99 6.36 1.00 12.28
N LYS A 100 6.66 1.82 13.28
CA LYS A 100 6.93 1.31 14.63
C LYS A 100 5.68 0.65 15.21
N ALA A 101 5.84 -0.13 16.29
CA ALA A 101 4.74 -0.85 16.92
C ALA A 101 3.60 0.08 17.40
N ASP A 102 3.91 1.34 17.72
CA ASP A 102 2.97 2.38 18.14
C ASP A 102 2.56 3.32 17.00
N GLU A 103 2.94 3.01 15.76
CA GLU A 103 2.65 3.81 14.57
C GLU A 103 1.73 3.05 13.59
N SER A 104 0.91 3.82 12.86
CA SER A 104 0.12 3.37 11.73
C SER A 104 0.53 4.13 10.47
N LYS A 105 0.29 3.52 9.31
CA LYS A 105 0.42 4.20 8.02
C LYS A 105 -0.91 4.77 7.59
N VAL A 106 -0.96 6.05 7.29
CA VAL A 106 -2.14 6.68 6.66
C VAL A 106 -1.78 6.97 5.21
N PHE A 107 -2.49 6.34 4.29
CA PHE A 107 -2.34 6.57 2.87
C PHE A 107 -3.43 7.52 2.36
N VAL A 108 -3.02 8.47 1.53
CA VAL A 108 -3.90 9.42 0.84
C VAL A 108 -3.65 9.29 -0.66
N PHE A 109 -4.69 8.94 -1.40
CA PHE A 109 -4.61 8.76 -2.85
C PHE A 109 -5.29 9.93 -3.55
N LEU A 110 -4.49 10.70 -4.28
CA LEU A 110 -4.89 11.95 -4.89
C LEU A 110 -5.05 11.76 -6.40
N ILE A 111 -6.25 11.99 -6.90
CA ILE A 111 -6.54 11.91 -8.35
C ILE A 111 -5.79 13.03 -9.09
N ASP A 112 -5.77 14.23 -8.51
CA ASP A 112 -5.09 15.40 -9.06
C ASP A 112 -3.79 15.70 -8.30
N ARG A 113 -2.79 16.24 -9.00
CA ARG A 113 -1.54 16.69 -8.38
C ARG A 113 -1.82 17.91 -7.51
N PRO A 114 -1.43 17.91 -6.21
CA PRO A 114 -1.49 19.09 -5.39
C PRO A 114 -0.70 20.24 -6.00
N HIS A 115 -1.24 21.45 -5.87
CA HIS A 115 -0.48 22.65 -6.23
C HIS A 115 0.73 22.84 -5.31
N ASP A 116 0.58 22.48 -4.03
CA ASP A 116 1.63 22.62 -3.03
C ASP A 116 1.59 21.48 -1.99
N PHE A 117 2.70 20.74 -1.90
CA PHE A 117 2.88 19.68 -0.92
C PHE A 117 3.18 20.20 0.50
N SER A 118 3.56 21.48 0.64
CA SER A 118 3.90 22.08 1.93
C SER A 118 2.71 22.05 2.91
N SER A 119 1.49 22.15 2.38
CA SER A 119 0.25 22.04 3.15
C SER A 119 0.14 20.72 3.91
N TYR A 120 0.60 19.61 3.32
CA TYR A 120 0.59 18.27 3.93
C TYR A 120 1.68 18.11 4.99
N ASN A 121 2.85 18.71 4.78
CA ASN A 121 3.94 18.72 5.77
C ASN A 121 3.59 19.53 7.03
N GLN A 122 2.63 20.45 6.93
CA GLN A 122 2.22 21.34 8.03
C GLN A 122 1.01 20.83 8.82
N LEU A 123 0.35 19.75 8.39
CA LEU A 123 -0.86 19.23 9.05
C LEU A 123 -0.57 18.85 10.51
N MET A 124 0.49 18.07 10.73
CA MET A 124 0.89 17.66 12.07
C MET A 124 2.41 17.80 12.27
N PRO A 125 2.86 18.43 13.36
CA PRO A 125 4.26 18.41 13.73
C PRO A 125 4.69 16.97 14.06
N ASP A 126 5.95 16.64 13.76
CA ASP A 126 6.59 15.35 14.04
C ASP A 126 6.00 14.12 13.33
N VAL A 127 5.12 14.31 12.34
CA VAL A 127 4.67 13.24 11.45
C VAL A 127 5.62 13.15 10.27
N LYS A 128 6.00 11.92 9.90
CA LYS A 128 6.81 11.69 8.71
C LYS A 128 5.95 11.44 7.49
N LEU A 129 6.39 11.94 6.35
CA LEU A 129 5.69 11.85 5.08
C LEU A 129 6.60 11.33 3.96
N ASN A 130 6.16 10.28 3.28
CA ASN A 130 6.67 9.93 1.96
C ASN A 130 5.68 10.40 0.88
N ILE A 131 6.21 10.91 -0.24
CA ILE A 131 5.42 11.39 -1.37
C ILE A 131 5.81 10.62 -2.63
N TYR A 132 4.83 10.00 -3.26
CA TYR A 132 4.97 9.24 -4.48
C TYR A 132 4.19 9.93 -5.60
N GLU A 133 4.87 10.34 -6.65
CA GLU A 133 4.27 11.00 -7.81
C GLU A 133 4.13 10.01 -8.97
N ALA A 134 3.02 10.08 -9.72
CA ALA A 134 2.80 9.25 -10.89
C ALA A 134 4.00 9.36 -11.86
N TYR A 135 4.62 8.21 -12.17
CA TYR A 135 5.72 8.16 -13.13
C TYR A 135 5.24 7.83 -14.55
N TYR A 136 4.17 7.05 -14.66
CA TYR A 136 3.54 6.68 -15.92
C TYR A 136 2.16 7.32 -16.10
N GLU A 137 1.76 7.55 -17.35
CA GLU A 137 0.47 8.16 -17.70
C GLU A 137 -0.74 7.29 -17.30
N ASN A 138 -0.55 5.97 -17.16
CA ASN A 138 -1.59 5.03 -16.79
C ASN A 138 -1.76 4.85 -15.27
N CYS A 139 -1.08 5.66 -14.45
CA CYS A 139 -1.28 5.65 -13.01
C CYS A 139 -2.69 6.09 -12.65
N GLN A 140 -3.29 5.38 -11.70
CA GLN A 140 -4.65 5.65 -11.23
C GLN A 140 -4.75 6.97 -10.47
N TYR A 141 -3.70 7.36 -9.78
CA TYR A 141 -3.62 8.56 -8.96
C TYR A 141 -2.45 9.41 -9.46
N ALA A 142 -2.59 10.74 -9.42
CA ALA A 142 -1.47 11.63 -9.68
C ALA A 142 -0.42 11.59 -8.56
N CYS A 143 -0.87 11.37 -7.32
CA CYS A 143 0.01 11.32 -6.17
C CYS A 143 -0.52 10.36 -5.09
N ILE A 144 0.40 9.70 -4.38
CA ILE A 144 0.13 8.92 -3.18
C ILE A 144 0.97 9.52 -2.04
N LEU A 145 0.32 9.83 -0.93
CA LEU A 145 0.97 10.29 0.30
C LEU A 145 0.95 9.14 1.32
N GLU A 146 2.07 8.89 1.98
CA GLU A 146 2.19 7.90 3.04
C GLU A 146 2.70 8.57 4.32
N PHE A 147 1.79 8.77 5.27
CA PHE A 147 2.10 9.32 6.58
C PHE A 147 2.41 8.22 7.58
N PHE A 148 3.43 8.44 8.42
CA PHE A 148 3.76 7.60 9.56
C PHE A 148 3.41 8.36 10.83
N VAL A 149 2.32 7.93 11.46
CA VAL A 149 1.70 8.64 12.57
C VAL A 149 1.49 7.70 13.76
N LYS A 150 1.63 8.22 14.97
CA LYS A 150 1.29 7.46 16.18
C LYS A 150 -0.17 7.03 16.15
N ASN A 151 -0.47 5.82 16.63
CA ASN A 151 -1.82 5.28 16.65
C ASN A 151 -2.83 6.22 17.34
N SER A 152 -2.41 6.94 18.38
CA SER A 152 -3.23 7.91 19.11
C SER A 152 -3.61 9.17 18.30
N ALA A 153 -2.89 9.46 17.22
CA ALA A 153 -3.01 10.67 16.41
C ALA A 153 -3.61 10.40 15.01
N VAL A 154 -3.94 9.14 14.70
CA VAL A 154 -4.48 8.76 13.39
C VAL A 154 -5.78 9.50 13.09
N ASP A 155 -6.72 9.53 14.04
CA ASP A 155 -8.04 10.14 13.80
C ASP A 155 -7.94 11.66 13.64
N GLU A 156 -7.05 12.31 14.39
CA GLU A 156 -6.76 13.74 14.24
C GLU A 156 -6.23 14.05 12.83
N LEU A 157 -5.21 13.31 12.38
CA LEU A 157 -4.65 13.47 11.04
C LEU A 157 -5.73 13.25 9.96
N ARG A 158 -6.59 12.25 10.13
CA ARG A 158 -7.67 11.96 9.16
C ARG A 158 -8.68 13.10 9.07
N GLU A 159 -9.06 13.69 10.19
CA GLU A 159 -9.99 14.83 10.18
C GLU A 159 -9.35 16.06 9.50
N GLN A 160 -8.08 16.33 9.76
CA GLN A 160 -7.37 17.42 9.08
C GLN A 160 -7.24 17.16 7.56
N LEU A 161 -6.90 15.93 7.16
CA LEU A 161 -6.80 15.54 5.75
C LEU A 161 -8.12 15.74 4.99
N LYS A 162 -9.26 15.41 5.60
CA LYS A 162 -10.59 15.63 5.00
C LYS A 162 -10.90 17.10 4.74
N GLN A 163 -10.27 18.03 5.48
CA GLN A 163 -10.48 19.46 5.30
C GLN A 163 -9.66 20.03 4.15
N VAL A 164 -8.49 19.44 3.86
CA VAL A 164 -7.56 19.97 2.85
C VAL A 164 -7.65 19.26 1.50
N THR A 165 -8.28 18.08 1.42
CA THR A 165 -8.41 17.36 0.16
C THR A 165 -9.66 16.49 0.07
N ALA A 166 -10.24 16.42 -1.13
CA ALA A 166 -11.24 15.44 -1.50
C ALA A 166 -10.53 14.19 -2.06
N ALA A 167 -9.96 13.39 -1.17
CA ALA A 167 -9.12 12.24 -1.51
C ALA A 167 -9.67 10.92 -0.96
N GLU A 168 -9.23 9.81 -1.55
CA GLU A 168 -9.38 8.51 -0.90
C GLU A 168 -8.33 8.40 0.21
N ILE A 169 -8.78 8.22 1.45
CA ILE A 169 -7.92 8.11 2.64
C ILE A 169 -8.15 6.76 3.29
N GLY A 170 -7.08 6.00 3.49
CA GLY A 170 -7.12 4.73 4.21
C GLY A 170 -6.03 4.64 5.27
N THR A 171 -6.36 4.06 6.42
CA THR A 171 -5.40 3.73 7.47
C THR A 171 -5.03 2.27 7.35
N TYR A 172 -3.75 1.98 7.19
CA TYR A 172 -3.25 0.65 6.97
C TYR A 172 -2.24 0.26 8.05
N THR A 173 -2.29 -1.02 8.42
CA THR A 173 -1.33 -1.65 9.31
C THR A 173 -0.46 -2.59 8.49
N GLU A 174 0.85 -2.58 8.72
CA GLU A 174 1.73 -3.51 8.02
C GLU A 174 1.48 -4.94 8.47
N CYS A 175 1.35 -5.85 7.51
CA CYS A 175 1.27 -7.28 7.80
C CYS A 175 2.65 -7.77 8.29
N VAL A 176 2.66 -8.47 9.43
CA VAL A 176 3.84 -9.20 9.87
C VAL A 176 3.91 -10.49 9.04
N LEU A 177 4.64 -10.43 7.92
CA LEU A 177 5.00 -11.64 7.17
C LEU A 177 5.89 -12.50 8.07
N GLN A 178 5.47 -13.73 8.36
CA GLN A 178 6.26 -14.64 9.18
C GLN A 178 7.43 -15.14 8.32
N ALA A 179 8.61 -14.60 8.57
CA ALA A 179 9.84 -15.25 8.13
C ALA A 179 9.94 -16.58 8.89
N THR A 180 9.64 -17.68 8.21
CA THR A 180 9.87 -19.04 8.71
C THR A 180 11.04 -19.63 7.94
#